data_AF-F1LKB5-F1
#
_entry.id   AF-F1LKB5-F1
#
_cell.length_a   1.000
_cell.length_b   1.000
_cell.length_c   1.000
_cell.angle_alpha   90.00
_cell.angle_beta   90.00
_cell.angle_gamma   90.00
#
_symmetry.space_group_name_H-M   'P 1'
#
loop_
_entity.id
_entity.type
_entity.pdbx_description
1 polymer ?
#
loop_
_entity_poly.entity_id
_entity_poly.type
_entity_poly.pdbx_seq_one_letter_code
_entity_poly.pdbx_strand_id
1 'polypeptide(L)'
;QCGVVTPGFIMSMYALLRSSQTPPNEEQVEESLAGNLCRCTGYRPIVDAFRVFAKTDDILYTDLSSLSLQEREFVCPSTGKPCSCRSNSETNSQCTSEQGIACVEKVEPVSYSEIDGSTYTDKELIFPPELVLRKSNSLSLSGFGGLKWFRPLRLQHLLELKSKYPDAKFLVGNTEVGIEMRLKRIQYQVLISVTHVPELNVLHVKDDGIKIGAAVRLSDLMKVLRKVVKERAINETSSCMAFIEQLKWFAGTQIKNVASVGGNICTASPISDLNPLWMAAGAKFQVIDCNGNIRTIAAENFFLGYRRVDLARDEILHSVFLPWTKPFEFVKEFKQAHRREDDIALVNAGMRVYLEKKDENWVVSDASIAYGGVAPLTISAKTTKEYLIGKRWNQELLQGALKV
;
A
#
# COMPACT_ATOMS: atom_id res chain seq x y z
N GLN A 1 6.17 23.75 -19.45
CA GLN A 1 5.90 23.08 -18.15
C GLN A 1 6.45 23.98 -17.04
N CYS A 2 5.94 23.94 -15.79
CA CYS A 2 6.24 24.98 -14.77
C CYS A 2 7.41 24.70 -13.82
N GLY A 3 7.92 23.47 -13.73
CA GLY A 3 9.06 23.10 -12.87
C GLY A 3 8.80 23.03 -11.36
N VAL A 4 7.67 23.56 -10.85
CA VAL A 4 7.36 23.63 -9.40
C VAL A 4 7.39 22.26 -8.72
N VAL A 5 6.93 21.22 -9.42
CA VAL A 5 6.77 19.86 -8.85
C VAL A 5 8.02 19.01 -9.02
N THR A 6 8.97 19.43 -9.85
CA THR A 6 10.17 18.66 -10.21
C THR A 6 10.99 18.21 -9.00
N PRO A 7 11.24 19.04 -7.96
CA PRO A 7 11.97 18.58 -6.79
C PRO A 7 11.33 17.37 -6.07
N GLY A 8 9.99 17.31 -6.01
CA GLY A 8 9.28 16.18 -5.38
C GLY A 8 9.49 14.85 -6.12
N PHE A 9 9.44 14.90 -7.45
CA PHE A 9 9.74 13.75 -8.31
C PHE A 9 11.19 13.30 -8.16
N ILE A 10 12.15 14.23 -8.22
CA ILE A 10 13.58 13.92 -8.04
C ILE A 10 13.83 13.26 -6.68
N MET A 11 13.30 13.82 -5.59
CA MET A 11 13.52 13.26 -4.26
C MET A 11 12.85 11.89 -4.07
N SER A 12 11.71 11.65 -4.72
CA SER A 12 11.03 10.34 -4.68
C SER A 12 11.87 9.27 -5.37
N MET A 13 12.37 9.58 -6.58
CA MET A 13 13.25 8.67 -7.30
C MET A 13 14.59 8.45 -6.58
N TYR A 14 15.21 9.53 -6.10
CA TYR A 14 16.45 9.47 -5.33
C TYR A 14 16.30 8.56 -4.10
N ALA A 15 15.22 8.72 -3.33
CA ALA A 15 14.94 7.87 -2.18
C ALA A 15 14.75 6.40 -2.56
N LEU A 16 14.05 6.11 -3.67
CA LEU A 16 13.90 4.75 -4.20
C LEU A 16 15.26 4.13 -4.53
N LEU A 17 16.09 4.83 -5.30
CA LEU A 17 17.41 4.35 -5.70
C LEU A 17 18.33 4.10 -4.51
N ARG A 18 18.34 5.01 -3.53
CA ARG A 18 19.13 4.85 -2.29
C ARG A 18 18.66 3.71 -1.39
N SER A 19 17.40 3.31 -1.51
CA SER A 19 16.80 2.23 -0.70
C SER A 19 16.83 0.86 -1.36
N SER A 20 17.11 0.80 -2.66
CA SER A 20 17.11 -0.43 -3.45
C SER A 20 18.50 -1.06 -3.47
N GLN A 21 18.59 -2.35 -3.16
CA GLN A 21 19.87 -3.09 -3.24
C GLN A 21 20.23 -3.49 -4.68
N THR A 22 19.22 -3.62 -5.52
CA THR A 22 19.31 -3.91 -6.95
C THR A 22 18.56 -2.80 -7.70
N PRO A 23 18.81 -2.60 -9.01
CA PRO A 23 18.00 -1.69 -9.81
C PRO A 23 16.51 -1.99 -9.62
N PRO A 24 15.66 -0.97 -9.33
CA PRO A 24 14.23 -1.16 -9.17
C PRO A 24 13.60 -1.67 -10.47
N ASN A 25 12.43 -2.29 -10.42
CA ASN A 25 11.66 -2.55 -11.63
C ASN A 25 10.73 -1.37 -11.95
N GLU A 26 10.07 -1.40 -13.11
CA GLU A 26 9.17 -0.33 -13.55
C GLU A 26 8.01 -0.09 -12.57
N GLU A 27 7.42 -1.16 -12.02
CA GLU A 27 6.34 -1.06 -11.02
C GLU A 27 6.80 -0.29 -9.75
N GLN A 28 8.03 -0.54 -9.29
CA GLN A 28 8.60 0.15 -8.13
C GLN A 28 8.87 1.61 -8.42
N VAL A 29 9.31 1.95 -9.64
CA VAL A 29 9.45 3.33 -10.08
C VAL A 29 8.09 4.01 -10.05
N GLU A 30 7.08 3.46 -10.70
CA GLU A 30 5.72 4.02 -10.69
C GLU A 30 5.15 4.19 -9.28
N GLU A 31 5.27 3.16 -8.40
CA GLU A 31 4.78 3.21 -7.02
C GLU A 31 5.50 4.31 -6.19
N SER A 32 6.78 4.59 -6.47
CA SER A 32 7.51 5.66 -5.80
C SER A 32 7.03 7.06 -6.23
N LEU A 33 6.53 7.19 -7.47
CA LEU A 33 6.08 8.44 -8.05
C LEU A 33 4.60 8.75 -7.76
N ALA A 34 3.79 7.74 -7.45
CA ALA A 34 2.34 7.82 -7.23
C ALA A 34 1.86 8.95 -6.31
N GLY A 35 2.67 9.34 -5.31
CA GLY A 35 2.36 10.43 -4.38
C GLY A 35 2.67 11.84 -4.90
N ASN A 36 3.18 11.99 -6.12
CA ASN A 36 3.58 13.27 -6.71
C ASN A 36 2.61 13.67 -7.81
N LEU A 37 2.03 14.85 -7.71
CA LEU A 37 1.07 15.36 -8.69
C LEU A 37 1.72 16.36 -9.63
N CYS A 38 1.48 16.22 -10.93
CA CYS A 38 1.89 17.18 -11.94
C CYS A 38 0.72 17.56 -12.84
N ARG A 39 0.47 18.87 -13.00
CA ARG A 39 -0.59 19.38 -13.86
C ARG A 39 -0.13 19.72 -15.28
N CYS A 40 1.18 19.88 -15.50
CA CYS A 40 1.71 20.41 -16.77
C CYS A 40 2.22 19.35 -17.74
N THR A 41 2.85 18.28 -17.25
CA THR A 41 3.62 17.36 -18.11
C THR A 41 2.79 16.21 -18.68
N GLY A 42 1.64 15.90 -18.08
CA GLY A 42 0.91 14.67 -18.38
C GLY A 42 1.64 13.40 -17.97
N TYR A 43 2.64 13.49 -17.06
CA TYR A 43 3.47 12.42 -16.49
C TYR A 43 4.39 11.67 -17.46
N ARG A 44 3.98 11.41 -18.70
CA ARG A 44 4.76 10.64 -19.69
C ARG A 44 6.26 10.99 -19.74
N PRO A 45 6.68 12.25 -19.96
CA PRO A 45 8.10 12.57 -20.04
C PRO A 45 8.86 12.39 -18.71
N ILE A 46 8.17 12.38 -17.56
CA ILE A 46 8.77 12.14 -16.25
C ILE A 46 9.02 10.65 -16.06
N VAL A 47 8.03 9.81 -16.40
CA VAL A 47 8.16 8.35 -16.34
C VAL A 47 9.24 7.88 -17.30
N ASP A 48 9.24 8.38 -18.54
CA ASP A 48 10.25 8.05 -19.54
C ASP A 48 11.67 8.41 -19.06
N ALA A 49 11.83 9.55 -18.37
CA ALA A 49 13.12 9.95 -17.80
C ALA A 49 13.61 9.03 -16.67
N PHE A 50 12.71 8.44 -15.88
CA PHE A 50 13.09 7.57 -14.74
C PHE A 50 13.14 6.08 -15.09
N ARG A 51 12.55 5.66 -16.21
CA ARG A 51 12.63 4.27 -16.72
C ARG A 51 14.05 3.79 -16.94
N VAL A 52 14.99 4.69 -17.21
CA VAL A 52 16.42 4.37 -17.40
C VAL A 52 17.06 3.71 -16.19
N PHE A 53 16.45 3.87 -15.00
CA PHE A 53 16.91 3.23 -13.77
C PHE A 53 16.18 1.91 -13.48
N ALA A 54 15.16 1.57 -14.26
CA ALA A 54 14.42 0.34 -14.08
C ALA A 54 15.19 -0.83 -14.71
N LYS A 55 15.22 -1.99 -14.05
CA LYS A 55 15.63 -3.24 -14.67
C LYS A 55 14.61 -3.59 -15.74
N THR A 56 15.01 -3.55 -17.02
CA THR A 56 14.22 -4.16 -18.09
C THR A 56 14.31 -5.68 -17.96
N ASP A 57 13.15 -6.32 -17.85
CA ASP A 57 13.07 -7.78 -17.94
C ASP A 57 13.12 -8.15 -19.43
N ASP A 58 14.33 -8.13 -20.00
CA ASP A 58 14.53 -8.40 -21.43
C ASP A 58 14.13 -9.83 -21.84
N ILE A 59 13.80 -10.70 -20.87
CA ILE A 59 13.38 -12.09 -21.07
C ILE A 59 12.18 -12.18 -22.04
N LEU A 60 11.22 -11.26 -21.94
CA LEU A 60 10.05 -11.22 -22.83
C LEU A 60 10.40 -10.82 -24.28
N TYR A 61 11.53 -10.17 -24.51
CA TYR A 61 12.00 -9.75 -25.84
C TYR A 61 13.07 -10.68 -26.42
N THR A 62 13.85 -11.36 -25.58
CA THR A 62 14.84 -12.35 -26.03
C THR A 62 14.19 -13.65 -26.51
N ASP A 63 13.06 -14.07 -25.93
CA ASP A 63 12.33 -15.27 -26.40
C ASP A 63 11.52 -15.06 -27.70
N LEU A 64 11.30 -13.80 -28.13
CA LEU A 64 10.71 -13.53 -29.44
C LEU A 64 11.73 -13.58 -30.59
N SER A 65 13.03 -13.51 -30.29
CA SER A 65 14.08 -13.53 -31.32
C SER A 65 14.37 -14.93 -31.90
N SER A 66 13.80 -15.98 -31.30
CA SER A 66 14.02 -17.38 -31.69
C SER A 66 12.79 -18.09 -32.25
N LEU A 67 11.63 -17.43 -32.34
CA LEU A 67 10.44 -17.97 -33.00
C LEU A 67 10.19 -17.33 -34.37
N SER A 68 10.88 -17.91 -35.36
CA SER A 68 10.47 -18.04 -36.76
C SER A 68 10.19 -16.76 -37.58
N LEU A 69 11.19 -16.43 -38.41
CA LEU A 69 10.99 -15.99 -39.79
C LEU A 69 10.07 -16.97 -40.53
N GLN A 70 8.77 -16.79 -40.45
CA GLN A 70 7.81 -17.30 -41.43
C GLN A 70 6.78 -16.20 -41.70
N GLU A 71 6.65 -15.87 -42.97
CA GLU A 71 5.73 -14.89 -43.54
C GLU A 71 4.33 -15.01 -42.91
N ARG A 72 3.99 -14.10 -41.99
CA ARG A 72 2.61 -13.89 -41.55
C ARG A 72 2.13 -12.60 -42.17
N GLU A 73 1.05 -12.69 -42.95
CA GLU A 73 0.35 -11.52 -43.50
C GLU A 73 0.06 -10.51 -42.39
N PHE A 74 0.50 -9.26 -42.60
CA PHE A 74 0.32 -8.18 -41.64
C PHE A 74 -1.17 -7.83 -41.50
N VAL A 75 -1.69 -7.97 -40.28
CA VAL A 75 -3.09 -7.65 -39.93
C VAL A 75 -3.16 -6.22 -39.41
N CYS A 76 -4.03 -5.39 -40.01
CA CYS A 76 -4.16 -3.98 -39.66
C CYS A 76 -4.77 -3.80 -38.25
N PRO A 77 -4.13 -3.04 -37.33
CA PRO A 77 -4.62 -2.84 -35.96
C PRO A 77 -6.01 -2.19 -35.88
N SER A 78 -6.39 -1.41 -36.89
CA SER A 78 -7.67 -0.69 -36.91
C SER A 78 -8.84 -1.53 -37.42
N THR A 79 -8.58 -2.62 -38.15
CA THR A 79 -9.65 -3.42 -38.80
C THR A 79 -9.58 -4.91 -38.50
N GLY A 80 -8.49 -5.42 -37.94
CA GLY A 80 -8.32 -6.83 -37.59
C GLY A 80 -8.27 -7.77 -38.80
N LYS A 81 -8.00 -7.26 -40.02
CA LYS A 81 -7.85 -8.05 -41.25
C LYS A 81 -6.55 -7.72 -42.00
N PRO A 82 -6.04 -8.63 -42.87
CA PRO A 82 -4.88 -8.33 -43.72
C PRO A 82 -5.13 -7.07 -44.56
N CYS A 83 -4.20 -6.11 -44.56
CA CYS A 83 -4.34 -4.88 -45.36
C CYS A 83 -3.13 -4.62 -46.25
N SER A 84 -3.41 -4.23 -47.49
CA SER A 84 -2.46 -3.88 -48.55
C SER A 84 -2.05 -2.41 -48.54
N CYS A 85 -2.12 -1.76 -47.37
CA CYS A 85 -1.93 -0.32 -47.18
C CYS A 85 -0.48 0.17 -47.43
N ARG A 86 0.42 -0.73 -47.86
CA ARG A 86 1.79 -0.42 -48.25
C ARG A 86 1.96 -0.81 -49.71
N SER A 87 1.97 0.18 -50.60
CA SER A 87 2.20 -0.01 -52.02
C SER A 87 3.63 -0.50 -52.28
N ASN A 88 3.74 -1.64 -52.96
CA ASN A 88 4.96 -2.14 -53.58
C ASN A 88 5.47 -1.11 -54.59
N SER A 89 6.71 -0.66 -54.44
CA SER A 89 7.44 0.02 -55.52
C SER A 89 8.70 -0.80 -55.81
N GLU A 90 8.53 -1.84 -56.62
CA GLU A 90 9.65 -2.44 -57.35
C GLU A 90 9.99 -1.59 -58.58
N THR A 91 11.29 -1.48 -58.77
CA THR A 91 12.08 -0.84 -59.82
C THR A 91 11.70 -1.21 -61.26
N ASN A 92 11.44 -0.22 -62.12
CA ASN A 92 12.30 0.09 -63.30
C ASN A 92 11.64 1.06 -64.30
N SER A 93 12.31 2.19 -64.54
CA SER A 93 12.67 2.78 -65.84
C SER A 93 12.49 4.30 -65.91
N GLN A 94 13.66 4.98 -65.95
CA GLN A 94 14.00 6.24 -66.61
C GLN A 94 13.09 7.46 -66.40
N CYS A 95 13.55 8.41 -65.59
CA CYS A 95 13.61 9.83 -65.97
C CYS A 95 14.71 10.55 -65.17
N THR A 96 15.60 11.20 -65.91
CA THR A 96 16.75 12.00 -65.47
C THR A 96 16.32 13.37 -64.94
N SER A 97 16.73 13.74 -63.73
CA SER A 97 17.31 15.06 -63.37
C SER A 97 17.46 15.22 -61.85
N GLU A 98 18.72 15.20 -61.42
CA GLU A 98 19.40 15.93 -60.34
C GLU A 98 18.68 16.31 -59.02
N GLN A 99 19.07 15.55 -57.99
CA GLN A 99 19.54 15.97 -56.66
C GLN A 99 18.59 16.68 -55.70
N GLY A 100 17.97 15.87 -54.84
CA GLY A 100 17.49 16.25 -53.51
C GLY A 100 17.40 15.00 -52.62
N ILE A 101 18.47 14.68 -51.89
CA ILE A 101 18.54 13.51 -51.01
C ILE A 101 17.67 13.78 -49.77
N ALA A 102 16.53 13.11 -49.67
CA ALA A 102 15.74 13.03 -48.44
C ALA A 102 15.87 11.60 -47.88
N CYS A 103 16.70 11.46 -46.85
CA CYS A 103 16.88 10.22 -46.09
C CYS A 103 15.57 9.85 -45.38
N VAL A 104 15.01 8.68 -45.71
CA VAL A 104 13.93 8.08 -44.92
C VAL A 104 14.57 7.48 -43.67
N GLU A 105 14.52 8.23 -42.57
CA GLU A 105 14.98 7.77 -41.26
C GLU A 105 14.21 6.50 -40.87
N LYS A 106 14.95 5.42 -40.62
CA LYS A 106 14.47 4.33 -39.78
C LYS A 106 14.06 4.97 -38.46
N VAL A 107 12.79 4.81 -38.07
CA VAL A 107 12.38 5.13 -36.70
C VAL A 107 13.02 4.08 -35.80
N GLU A 108 14.25 4.35 -35.40
CA GLU A 108 14.87 3.68 -34.27
C GLU A 108 14.08 4.09 -33.01
N PRO A 109 13.92 3.19 -32.02
CA PRO A 109 13.46 3.61 -30.72
C PRO A 109 14.44 4.67 -30.23
N VAL A 110 13.99 5.93 -30.17
CA VAL A 110 14.77 7.01 -29.57
C VAL A 110 15.04 6.55 -28.14
N SER A 111 16.28 6.16 -27.85
CA SER A 111 16.75 6.09 -26.48
C SER A 111 16.65 7.50 -25.95
N TYR A 112 15.58 7.81 -25.22
CA TYR A 112 15.27 9.16 -24.73
C TYR A 112 16.28 9.66 -23.69
N SER A 113 17.29 8.87 -23.37
CA SER A 113 18.41 9.20 -22.51
C SER A 113 19.69 8.70 -23.16
N GLU A 114 20.65 9.61 -23.37
CA GLU A 114 22.04 9.27 -23.71
C GLU A 114 22.78 8.63 -22.52
N ILE A 115 22.12 8.58 -21.36
CA ILE A 115 22.64 8.12 -20.09
C ILE A 115 21.97 6.78 -19.73
N ASP A 116 22.78 5.73 -19.67
CA ASP A 116 22.48 4.49 -18.95
C ASP A 116 22.59 4.81 -17.45
N GLY A 117 21.51 4.61 -16.70
CA GLY A 117 21.42 4.90 -15.26
C GLY A 117 22.44 4.16 -14.38
N SER A 118 23.29 3.30 -14.96
CA SER A 118 24.42 2.61 -14.33
C SER A 118 25.45 3.52 -13.66
N THR A 119 25.59 4.77 -14.11
CA THR A 119 26.55 5.76 -13.55
C THR A 119 26.18 6.34 -12.18
N TYR A 120 25.00 5.99 -11.63
CA TYR A 120 24.48 6.53 -10.36
C TYR A 120 25.25 6.11 -9.08
N THR A 121 26.34 5.36 -9.17
CA THR A 121 26.81 4.54 -8.03
C THR A 121 27.96 5.10 -7.19
N ASP A 122 28.72 6.10 -7.64
CA ASP A 122 30.05 6.32 -7.04
C ASP A 122 30.20 7.53 -6.08
N LYS A 123 29.25 8.47 -6.01
CA LYS A 123 29.41 9.70 -5.20
C LYS A 123 28.12 10.16 -4.51
N GLU A 124 27.69 9.38 -3.53
CA GLU A 124 26.51 9.68 -2.72
C GLU A 124 26.81 10.41 -1.42
N LEU A 125 25.81 11.10 -0.88
CA LEU A 125 25.92 11.73 0.44
C LEU A 125 26.14 10.66 1.52
N ILE A 126 27.23 10.83 2.29
CA ILE A 126 27.53 9.99 3.44
C ILE A 126 26.49 10.24 4.55
N PHE A 127 26.19 9.20 5.31
CA PHE A 127 25.40 9.36 6.52
C PHE A 127 26.24 10.12 7.57
N PRO A 128 25.73 11.19 8.21
CA PRO A 128 26.50 11.99 9.15
C PRO A 128 27.09 11.15 10.30
N PRO A 129 28.43 11.08 10.47
CA PRO A 129 29.04 10.23 11.49
C PRO A 129 28.59 10.55 12.92
N GLU A 130 28.32 11.82 13.21
CA GLU A 130 27.80 12.28 14.50
C GLU A 130 26.46 11.64 14.87
N LEU A 131 25.60 11.35 13.89
CA LEU A 131 24.30 10.73 14.12
C LEU A 131 24.40 9.22 14.37
N VAL A 132 25.43 8.55 13.83
CA VAL A 132 25.69 7.12 14.11
C VAL A 132 26.02 6.91 15.59
N LEU A 133 26.80 7.83 16.16
CA LEU A 133 27.25 7.76 17.56
C LEU A 133 26.19 8.27 18.55
N ARG A 134 25.11 8.88 18.05
CA ARG A 134 24.10 9.52 18.90
C ARG A 134 23.24 8.48 19.61
N LYS A 135 23.34 8.44 20.94
CA LYS A 135 22.44 7.63 21.77
C LYS A 135 21.03 8.21 21.77
N SER A 136 20.02 7.34 21.69
CA SER A 136 18.62 7.75 21.84
C SER A 136 18.36 8.17 23.29
N ASN A 137 17.81 9.38 23.45
CA ASN A 137 17.40 9.93 24.75
C ASN A 137 15.89 10.16 24.79
N SER A 138 15.26 9.98 25.95
CA SER A 138 13.88 10.44 26.10
C SER A 138 13.85 11.96 25.97
N LEU A 139 12.82 12.51 25.32
CA LEU A 139 12.70 13.96 25.12
C LEU A 139 11.42 14.48 25.79
N SER A 140 11.52 15.68 26.36
CA SER A 140 10.39 16.48 26.82
C SER A 140 10.63 17.91 26.35
N LEU A 141 9.79 18.36 25.42
CA LEU A 141 9.87 19.68 24.81
C LEU A 141 8.61 20.47 25.17
N SER A 142 8.77 21.77 25.33
CA SER A 142 7.67 22.71 25.50
C SER A 142 7.62 23.64 24.29
N GLY A 143 6.42 23.89 23.78
CA GLY A 143 6.15 24.78 22.65
C GLY A 143 5.24 25.95 23.07
N PHE A 144 4.92 26.79 22.09
CA PHE A 144 4.00 27.92 22.28
C PHE A 144 2.64 27.46 22.81
N GLY A 145 1.97 28.32 23.59
CA GLY A 145 0.63 28.06 24.11
C GLY A 145 0.54 26.92 25.13
N GLY A 146 1.67 26.54 25.77
CA GLY A 146 1.69 25.48 26.78
C GLY A 146 1.76 24.06 26.21
N LEU A 147 1.94 23.93 24.88
CA LEU A 147 2.08 22.63 24.21
C LEU A 147 3.25 21.84 24.79
N LYS A 148 3.00 20.60 25.19
CA LYS A 148 4.04 19.66 25.63
C LYS A 148 4.19 18.55 24.61
N TRP A 149 5.44 18.24 24.26
CA TRP A 149 5.77 17.12 23.39
C TRP A 149 6.73 16.17 24.08
N PHE A 150 6.38 14.89 24.15
CA PHE A 150 7.19 13.85 24.78
C PHE A 150 7.61 12.79 23.77
N ARG A 151 8.80 12.22 23.97
CA ARG A 151 9.27 11.01 23.27
C ARG A 151 9.83 10.02 24.29
N PRO A 152 9.01 9.09 24.82
CA PRO A 152 9.51 7.99 25.63
C PRO A 152 10.28 6.98 24.78
N LEU A 153 11.21 6.26 25.42
CA LEU A 153 11.97 5.15 24.82
C LEU A 153 11.60 3.77 25.39
N ARG A 154 10.71 3.73 26.39
CA ARG A 154 10.28 2.50 27.08
C ARG A 154 8.77 2.51 27.18
N LEU A 155 8.15 1.36 27.06
CA LEU A 155 6.71 1.21 27.19
C LEU A 155 6.21 1.73 28.55
N GLN A 156 6.92 1.41 29.64
CA GLN A 156 6.57 1.85 30.98
C GLN A 156 6.42 3.39 31.09
N HIS A 157 7.36 4.15 30.53
CA HIS A 157 7.28 5.62 30.55
C HIS A 157 6.13 6.14 29.67
N LEU A 158 5.78 5.44 28.58
CA LEU A 158 4.61 5.78 27.77
C LEU A 158 3.32 5.59 28.58
N LEU A 159 3.19 4.48 29.31
CA LEU A 159 2.04 4.20 30.16
C LEU A 159 1.91 5.23 31.30
N GLU A 160 3.02 5.59 31.94
CA GLU A 160 3.04 6.68 32.94
C GLU A 160 2.60 8.03 32.35
N LEU A 161 3.06 8.37 31.15
CA LEU A 161 2.63 9.58 30.45
C LEU A 161 1.14 9.56 30.09
N LYS A 162 0.61 8.40 29.67
CA LYS A 162 -0.81 8.21 29.38
C LYS A 162 -1.67 8.32 30.64
N SER A 163 -1.23 7.72 31.75
CA SER A 163 -1.87 7.86 33.06
C SER A 163 -1.91 9.33 33.51
N LYS A 164 -0.78 10.04 33.36
CA LYS A 164 -0.67 11.46 33.73
C LYS A 164 -1.46 12.39 32.80
N TYR A 165 -1.55 12.05 31.52
CA TYR A 165 -2.23 12.85 30.51
C TYR A 165 -3.20 11.96 29.69
N PRO A 166 -4.38 11.61 30.24
CA PRO A 166 -5.30 10.68 29.59
C PRO A 166 -5.78 11.12 28.21
N ASP A 167 -5.89 12.43 27.99
CA ASP A 167 -6.33 13.02 26.72
C ASP A 167 -5.17 13.32 25.75
N ALA A 168 -3.93 12.93 26.09
CA ALA A 168 -2.77 13.13 25.20
C ALA A 168 -2.96 12.42 23.86
N LYS A 169 -2.49 13.06 22.78
CA LYS A 169 -2.49 12.45 21.46
C LYS A 169 -1.17 11.79 21.14
N PHE A 170 -1.26 10.53 20.72
CA PHE A 170 -0.12 9.77 20.26
C PHE A 170 0.24 10.10 18.82
N LEU A 171 1.53 10.18 18.55
CA LEU A 171 2.08 10.49 17.25
C LEU A 171 3.02 9.38 16.79
N VAL A 172 2.81 8.96 15.53
CA VAL A 172 3.82 8.25 14.74
C VAL A 172 4.20 9.11 13.54
N GLY A 173 3.42 9.04 12.46
CA GLY A 173 3.66 9.82 11.23
C GLY A 173 2.94 11.16 11.14
N ASN A 174 2.08 11.49 12.12
CA ASN A 174 1.29 12.74 12.14
C ASN A 174 0.35 12.95 10.92
N THR A 175 0.04 11.90 10.17
CA THR A 175 -0.73 11.97 8.92
C THR A 175 -2.24 12.25 9.11
N GLU A 176 -2.76 12.04 10.33
CA GLU A 176 -4.12 12.46 10.72
C GLU A 176 -4.08 13.66 11.66
N VAL A 177 -3.35 13.55 12.77
CA VAL A 177 -3.29 14.62 13.79
C VAL A 177 -2.82 15.95 13.20
N GLY A 178 -1.89 15.93 12.23
CA GLY A 178 -1.46 17.13 11.52
C GLY A 178 -2.59 17.79 10.71
N ILE A 179 -3.46 17.00 10.10
CA ILE A 179 -4.66 17.48 9.38
C ILE A 179 -5.69 18.05 10.36
N GLU A 180 -5.90 17.36 11.47
CA GLU A 180 -6.80 17.83 12.54
C GLU A 180 -6.36 19.18 13.11
N MET A 181 -5.07 19.33 13.40
CA MET A 181 -4.52 20.58 13.94
C MET A 181 -4.54 21.70 12.89
N ARG A 182 -4.15 21.41 11.65
CA ARG A 182 -4.00 22.44 10.60
C ARG A 182 -5.33 22.86 9.98
N LEU A 183 -6.14 21.89 9.55
CA LEU A 183 -7.35 22.15 8.76
C LEU A 183 -8.59 22.21 9.65
N LYS A 184 -8.69 21.35 10.66
CA LYS A 184 -9.81 21.36 11.61
C LYS A 184 -9.58 22.27 12.82
N ARG A 185 -8.40 22.87 12.94
CA ARG A 185 -7.99 23.78 14.02
C ARG A 185 -8.14 23.16 15.42
N ILE A 186 -8.02 21.84 15.53
CA ILE A 186 -8.08 21.14 16.82
C ILE A 186 -6.79 21.44 17.59
N GLN A 187 -6.92 21.84 18.86
CA GLN A 187 -5.79 22.14 19.72
C GLN A 187 -5.54 20.98 20.68
N TYR A 188 -4.36 20.38 20.58
CA TYR A 188 -3.88 19.36 21.51
C TYR A 188 -2.83 19.96 22.43
N GLN A 189 -2.98 19.75 23.74
CA GLN A 189 -2.05 20.30 24.74
C GLN A 189 -0.85 19.38 25.01
N VAL A 190 -1.04 18.07 24.84
CA VAL A 190 0.00 17.07 25.07
C VAL A 190 0.07 16.12 23.88
N LEU A 191 1.26 16.05 23.29
CA LEU A 191 1.60 15.17 22.19
C LEU A 191 2.68 14.19 22.65
N ILE A 192 2.53 12.90 22.36
CA ILE A 192 3.51 11.88 22.74
C ILE A 192 3.89 11.07 21.49
N SER A 193 5.14 11.19 21.06
CA SER A 193 5.69 10.39 19.98
C SER A 193 6.01 8.98 20.47
N VAL A 194 5.32 7.98 19.92
CA VAL A 194 5.51 6.56 20.28
C VAL A 194 6.46 5.83 19.33
N THR A 195 7.07 6.57 18.40
CA THR A 195 7.96 6.06 17.35
C THR A 195 9.16 5.26 17.85
N HIS A 196 9.61 5.52 19.08
CA HIS A 196 10.83 4.94 19.68
C HIS A 196 10.55 3.94 20.80
N VAL A 197 9.30 3.52 21.00
CA VAL A 197 8.94 2.48 21.97
C VAL A 197 9.07 1.12 21.27
N PRO A 198 10.09 0.29 21.60
CA PRO A 198 10.39 -0.92 20.84
C PRO A 198 9.23 -1.90 20.73
N GLU A 199 8.47 -2.08 21.80
CA GLU A 199 7.34 -3.01 21.91
C GLU A 199 6.22 -2.68 20.90
N LEU A 200 6.03 -1.39 20.59
CA LEU A 200 5.06 -0.93 19.60
C LEU A 200 5.59 -1.00 18.16
N ASN A 201 6.87 -1.31 17.95
CA ASN A 201 7.51 -1.43 16.64
C ASN A 201 7.87 -2.88 16.29
N VAL A 202 7.46 -3.84 17.12
CA VAL A 202 7.59 -5.27 16.89
C VAL A 202 6.89 -5.68 15.60
N LEU A 203 7.56 -6.42 14.73
CA LEU A 203 6.95 -7.05 13.55
C LEU A 203 7.47 -8.47 13.42
N HIS A 204 6.76 -9.42 14.05
CA HIS A 204 7.22 -10.80 14.22
C HIS A 204 6.31 -11.77 13.47
N VAL A 205 6.88 -12.54 12.56
CA VAL A 205 6.25 -13.70 11.93
C VAL A 205 6.28 -14.86 12.93
N LYS A 206 5.14 -15.47 13.20
CA LYS A 206 4.97 -16.61 14.11
C LYS A 206 4.42 -17.81 13.34
N ASP A 207 4.35 -18.95 14.01
CA ASP A 207 3.77 -20.17 13.45
C ASP A 207 2.26 -20.03 13.18
N ASP A 208 1.55 -19.20 13.96
CA ASP A 208 0.10 -19.02 13.92
C ASP A 208 -0.37 -17.71 13.27
N GLY A 209 0.53 -16.78 12.97
CA GLY A 209 0.21 -15.50 12.33
C GLY A 209 1.34 -14.49 12.37
N ILE A 210 1.00 -13.21 12.22
CA ILE A 210 1.93 -12.08 12.36
C ILE A 210 1.52 -11.23 13.55
N LYS A 211 2.47 -10.98 14.46
CA LYS A 211 2.31 -9.95 15.50
C LYS A 211 2.89 -8.62 14.99
N ILE A 212 2.05 -7.60 14.94
CA ILE A 212 2.32 -6.28 14.37
C ILE A 212 2.14 -5.22 15.45
N GLY A 213 3.19 -4.52 15.85
CA GLY A 213 3.13 -3.44 16.82
C GLY A 213 2.36 -2.24 16.28
N ALA A 214 1.69 -1.50 17.16
CA ALA A 214 0.83 -0.39 16.76
C ALA A 214 1.57 0.77 16.06
N ALA A 215 2.86 0.94 16.31
CA ALA A 215 3.70 1.97 15.69
C ALA A 215 4.44 1.51 14.43
N VAL A 216 4.28 0.25 14.01
CA VAL A 216 4.82 -0.25 12.73
C VAL A 216 4.30 0.60 11.57
N ARG A 217 5.21 1.01 10.67
CA ARG A 217 4.86 1.81 9.49
C ARG A 217 4.23 0.93 8.42
N LEU A 218 3.32 1.49 7.64
CA LEU A 218 2.64 0.74 6.58
C LEU A 218 3.63 0.22 5.52
N SER A 219 4.71 0.94 5.23
CA SER A 219 5.74 0.45 4.31
C SER A 219 6.56 -0.71 4.87
N ASP A 220 6.84 -0.73 6.18
CA ASP A 220 7.52 -1.85 6.84
C ASP A 220 6.63 -3.09 6.88
N LEU A 221 5.34 -2.91 7.18
CA LEU A 221 4.34 -3.97 7.08
C LEU A 221 4.30 -4.54 5.66
N MET A 222 4.19 -3.68 4.64
CA MET A 222 4.17 -4.09 3.23
C MET A 222 5.39 -4.94 2.85
N LYS A 223 6.60 -4.55 3.27
CA LYS A 223 7.83 -5.31 3.01
C LYS A 223 7.75 -6.72 3.59
N VAL A 224 7.29 -6.85 4.84
CA VAL A 224 7.15 -8.16 5.50
C VAL A 224 6.06 -8.99 4.83
N LEU A 225 4.91 -8.41 4.48
CA LEU A 225 3.85 -9.13 3.78
C LEU A 225 4.33 -9.68 2.43
N ARG A 226 5.02 -8.85 1.62
CA ARG A 226 5.58 -9.28 0.33
C ARG A 226 6.64 -10.38 0.50
N LYS A 227 7.44 -10.34 1.56
CA LYS A 227 8.40 -11.40 1.90
C LYS A 227 7.68 -12.69 2.26
N VAL A 228 6.71 -12.64 3.19
CA VAL A 228 5.96 -13.80 3.66
C VAL A 228 5.19 -14.49 2.52
N VAL A 229 4.59 -13.73 1.61
CA VAL A 229 3.89 -14.29 0.43
C VAL A 229 4.82 -15.09 -0.49
N LYS A 230 6.12 -14.76 -0.54
CA LYS A 230 7.10 -15.52 -1.33
C LYS A 230 7.61 -16.78 -0.61
N GLU A 231 7.64 -16.75 0.72
CA GLU A 231 8.27 -17.80 1.54
C GLU A 231 7.28 -18.85 2.06
N ARG A 232 5.99 -18.52 2.17
CA ARG A 232 4.95 -19.40 2.70
C ARG A 232 4.02 -19.93 1.62
N ALA A 233 3.27 -20.97 1.97
CA ALA A 233 2.30 -21.57 1.06
C ALA A 233 1.16 -20.60 0.72
N ILE A 234 0.63 -20.72 -0.50
CA ILE A 234 -0.34 -19.78 -1.06
C ILE A 234 -1.64 -19.73 -0.24
N ASN A 235 -2.03 -20.87 0.33
CA ASN A 235 -3.22 -21.03 1.16
C ASN A 235 -3.08 -20.42 2.56
N GLU A 236 -1.86 -20.14 3.03
CA GLU A 236 -1.62 -19.50 4.34
C GLU A 236 -1.60 -17.98 4.27
N THR A 237 -1.48 -17.43 3.07
CA THR A 237 -1.12 -16.02 2.84
C THR A 237 -2.20 -15.21 2.13
N SER A 238 -3.43 -15.73 2.02
CA SER A 238 -4.51 -15.03 1.33
C SER A 238 -4.82 -13.67 1.97
N SER A 239 -4.82 -13.58 3.31
CA SER A 239 -4.91 -12.29 4.02
C SER A 239 -3.77 -11.34 3.62
N CYS A 240 -2.53 -11.82 3.59
CA CYS A 240 -1.36 -11.01 3.27
C CYS A 240 -1.45 -10.42 1.86
N MET A 241 -1.87 -11.22 0.88
CA MET A 241 -2.10 -10.75 -0.50
C MET A 241 -3.14 -9.64 -0.54
N ALA A 242 -4.25 -9.79 0.20
CA ALA A 242 -5.29 -8.77 0.24
C ALA A 242 -4.80 -7.45 0.84
N PHE A 243 -4.00 -7.51 1.91
CA PHE A 243 -3.37 -6.31 2.48
C PHE A 243 -2.37 -5.66 1.52
N ILE A 244 -1.58 -6.43 0.77
CA ILE A 244 -0.64 -5.90 -0.22
C ILE A 244 -1.40 -5.13 -1.30
N GLU A 245 -2.44 -5.76 -1.87
CA GLU A 245 -3.22 -5.15 -2.94
C GLU A 245 -3.96 -3.90 -2.46
N GLN A 246 -4.53 -3.93 -1.25
CA GLN A 246 -5.19 -2.76 -0.68
C GLN A 246 -4.22 -1.60 -0.40
N LEU A 247 -3.01 -1.91 0.09
CA LEU A 247 -1.98 -0.91 0.38
C LEU A 247 -1.30 -0.37 -0.89
N LYS A 248 -1.38 -1.09 -2.01
CA LYS A 248 -0.93 -0.60 -3.33
C LYS A 248 -1.71 0.65 -3.72
N TRP A 249 -3.03 0.64 -3.52
CA TRP A 249 -3.95 1.72 -3.88
C TRP A 249 -4.29 2.68 -2.72
N PHE A 250 -3.57 2.62 -1.61
CA PHE A 250 -3.89 3.37 -0.39
C PHE A 250 -3.54 4.86 -0.50
N ALA A 251 -2.25 5.17 -0.56
CA ALA A 251 -1.69 6.51 -0.63
C ALA A 251 -0.27 6.43 -1.21
N GLY A 252 0.31 7.59 -1.55
CA GLY A 252 1.70 7.67 -1.98
C GLY A 252 2.69 7.06 -0.98
N THR A 253 3.84 6.61 -1.49
CA THR A 253 4.94 6.00 -0.70
C THR A 253 5.39 6.87 0.48
N GLN A 254 5.35 8.19 0.31
CA GLN A 254 5.67 9.19 1.34
C GLN A 254 4.77 9.05 2.57
N ILE A 255 3.47 8.88 2.37
CA ILE A 255 2.49 8.67 3.46
C ILE A 255 2.71 7.29 4.09
N LYS A 256 2.86 6.24 3.27
CA LYS A 256 3.07 4.86 3.76
C LYS A 256 4.34 4.71 4.61
N ASN A 257 5.37 5.50 4.34
CA ASN A 257 6.64 5.50 5.08
C ASN A 257 6.54 6.07 6.50
N VAL A 258 5.48 6.80 6.83
CA VAL A 258 5.33 7.42 8.16
C VAL A 258 4.03 7.04 8.84
N ALA A 259 2.96 6.74 8.09
CA ALA A 259 1.70 6.27 8.62
C ALA A 259 1.89 4.92 9.33
N SER A 260 1.30 4.81 10.52
CA SER A 260 1.37 3.61 11.34
C SER A 260 0.10 2.77 11.28
N VAL A 261 0.23 1.45 11.43
CA VAL A 261 -0.89 0.51 11.54
C VAL A 261 -1.88 0.93 12.64
N GLY A 262 -1.39 1.17 13.85
CA GLY A 262 -2.24 1.56 14.98
C GLY A 262 -2.86 2.95 14.82
N GLY A 263 -2.13 3.89 14.21
CA GLY A 263 -2.69 5.19 13.83
C GLY A 263 -3.86 5.06 12.85
N ASN A 264 -3.75 4.22 11.82
CA ASN A 264 -4.84 3.96 10.88
C ASN A 264 -6.06 3.32 11.58
N ILE A 265 -5.83 2.31 12.42
CA ILE A 265 -6.89 1.62 13.19
C ILE A 265 -7.58 2.58 14.16
N CYS A 266 -6.83 3.23 15.05
CA CYS A 266 -7.38 4.08 16.11
C CYS A 266 -7.99 5.40 15.60
N THR A 267 -7.63 5.84 14.39
CA THR A 267 -8.34 6.96 13.74
C THR A 267 -9.80 6.60 13.46
N ALA A 268 -10.10 5.32 13.24
CA ALA A 268 -11.45 4.80 12.98
C ALA A 268 -12.22 5.62 11.95
N SER A 269 -11.52 5.98 10.86
CA SER A 269 -12.15 6.65 9.72
C SER A 269 -13.20 5.72 9.11
N PRO A 270 -14.42 6.19 8.82
CA PRO A 270 -15.45 5.36 8.18
C PRO A 270 -15.04 4.83 6.81
N ILE A 271 -14.12 5.52 6.14
CA ILE A 271 -13.58 5.19 4.82
C ILE A 271 -12.13 4.67 4.90
N SER A 272 -11.70 4.14 6.05
CA SER A 272 -10.41 3.46 6.14
C SER A 272 -10.39 2.24 5.23
N ASP A 273 -9.37 2.13 4.38
CA ASP A 273 -9.16 0.99 3.49
C ASP A 273 -8.78 -0.30 4.23
N LEU A 274 -8.16 -0.19 5.42
CA LEU A 274 -7.61 -1.36 6.12
C LEU A 274 -8.55 -1.89 7.20
N ASN A 275 -9.41 -1.06 7.78
CA ASN A 275 -10.32 -1.50 8.86
C ASN A 275 -11.25 -2.64 8.42
N PRO A 276 -11.90 -2.61 7.24
CA PRO A 276 -12.69 -3.73 6.75
C PRO A 276 -11.86 -5.02 6.63
N LEU A 277 -10.61 -4.92 6.18
CA LEU A 277 -9.74 -6.09 6.04
C LEU A 277 -9.30 -6.67 7.38
N TRP A 278 -8.99 -5.85 8.38
CA TRP A 278 -8.70 -6.35 9.73
C TRP A 278 -9.88 -7.13 10.30
N MET A 279 -11.11 -6.65 10.08
CA MET A 279 -12.34 -7.34 10.48
C MET A 279 -12.55 -8.63 9.70
N ALA A 280 -12.40 -8.61 8.38
CA ALA A 280 -12.62 -9.76 7.51
C ALA A 280 -11.61 -10.89 7.78
N ALA A 281 -10.33 -10.53 7.94
CA ALA A 281 -9.23 -11.45 8.22
C ALA A 281 -9.23 -12.02 9.65
N GLY A 282 -10.21 -11.67 10.49
CA GLY A 282 -10.30 -12.18 11.86
C GLY A 282 -9.14 -11.72 12.76
N ALA A 283 -8.60 -10.52 12.50
CA ALA A 283 -7.50 -9.99 13.30
C ALA A 283 -7.92 -9.75 14.75
N LYS A 284 -6.94 -9.87 15.65
CA LYS A 284 -7.12 -9.64 17.09
C LYS A 284 -6.25 -8.48 17.54
N PHE A 285 -6.82 -7.53 18.25
CA PHE A 285 -6.13 -6.36 18.76
C PHE A 285 -5.80 -6.56 20.24
N GLN A 286 -4.53 -6.39 20.59
CA GLN A 286 -4.06 -6.37 21.97
C GLN A 286 -4.02 -4.93 22.46
N VAL A 287 -4.75 -4.68 23.53
CA VAL A 287 -4.83 -3.40 24.22
C VAL A 287 -4.16 -3.55 25.57
N ILE A 288 -3.35 -2.56 25.95
CA ILE A 288 -2.65 -2.53 27.23
C ILE A 288 -3.11 -1.30 28.02
N ASP A 289 -3.38 -1.49 29.31
CA ASP A 289 -3.71 -0.41 30.23
C ASP A 289 -2.45 0.22 30.84
N CYS A 290 -2.63 1.30 31.62
CA CYS A 290 -1.50 1.97 32.29
C CYS A 290 -0.82 1.13 33.37
N ASN A 291 -1.44 0.06 33.85
CA ASN A 291 -0.90 -0.87 34.83
C ASN A 291 -0.14 -2.04 34.18
N GLY A 292 -0.16 -2.14 32.85
CA GLY A 292 0.49 -3.20 32.09
C GLY A 292 -0.39 -4.43 31.84
N ASN A 293 -1.67 -4.41 32.22
CA ASN A 293 -2.59 -5.51 31.92
C ASN A 293 -2.96 -5.49 30.44
N ILE A 294 -3.03 -6.68 29.82
CA ILE A 294 -3.36 -6.83 28.40
C ILE A 294 -4.71 -7.52 28.25
N ARG A 295 -5.60 -6.90 27.46
CA ARG A 295 -6.81 -7.55 26.95
C ARG A 295 -6.77 -7.70 25.44
N THR A 296 -7.48 -8.70 24.94
CA THR A 296 -7.58 -8.98 23.50
C THR A 296 -9.00 -8.70 23.02
N ILE A 297 -9.13 -7.97 21.91
CA ILE A 297 -10.40 -7.58 21.31
C ILE A 297 -10.40 -8.08 19.85
N ALA A 298 -11.49 -8.70 19.40
CA ALA A 298 -11.64 -9.02 17.98
C ALA A 298 -11.81 -7.73 17.17
N ALA A 299 -11.18 -7.63 15.99
CA ALA A 299 -11.25 -6.42 15.16
C ALA A 299 -12.70 -5.99 14.85
N GLU A 300 -13.62 -6.95 14.70
CA GLU A 300 -15.04 -6.70 14.44
C GLU A 300 -15.78 -5.98 15.58
N ASN A 301 -15.26 -6.05 16.81
CA ASN A 301 -15.86 -5.45 18.00
C ASN A 301 -15.15 -4.17 18.44
N PHE A 302 -14.07 -3.76 17.75
CA PHE A 302 -13.24 -2.65 18.18
C PHE A 302 -13.80 -1.27 17.80
N PHE A 303 -14.59 -1.18 16.73
CA PHE A 303 -15.14 0.08 16.24
C PHE A 303 -16.54 0.32 16.81
N LEU A 304 -16.70 1.36 17.62
CA LEU A 304 -17.92 1.61 18.40
C LEU A 304 -18.83 2.71 17.82
N GLY A 305 -18.32 3.47 16.85
CA GLY A 305 -19.04 4.58 16.23
C GLY A 305 -18.13 5.49 15.44
N TYR A 306 -18.67 6.63 15.01
CA TYR A 306 -17.90 7.61 14.23
C TYR A 306 -16.64 8.07 14.95
N ARG A 307 -15.48 7.66 14.43
CA ARG A 307 -14.15 7.93 15.01
C ARG A 307 -14.04 7.54 16.50
N ARG A 308 -14.77 6.49 16.90
CA ARG A 308 -14.76 5.95 18.28
C ARG A 308 -14.39 4.48 18.27
N VAL A 309 -13.49 4.12 19.19
CA VAL A 309 -12.95 2.77 19.34
C VAL A 309 -13.11 2.26 20.78
N ASP A 310 -13.03 0.95 20.96
CA ASP A 310 -13.01 0.29 22.27
C ASP A 310 -11.62 0.42 22.92
N LEU A 311 -11.32 1.63 23.37
CA LEU A 311 -10.19 1.94 24.24
C LEU A 311 -10.68 2.80 25.41
N ALA A 312 -10.41 2.34 26.63
CA ALA A 312 -10.59 3.14 27.83
C ALA A 312 -9.58 4.30 27.88
N ARG A 313 -9.79 5.24 28.81
CA ARG A 313 -8.97 6.47 28.90
C ARG A 313 -7.52 6.20 29.28
N ASP A 314 -7.25 5.12 29.98
CA ASP A 314 -5.94 4.63 30.43
C ASP A 314 -5.39 3.52 29.53
N GLU A 315 -6.04 3.24 28.39
CA GLU A 315 -5.62 2.18 27.47
C GLU A 315 -4.96 2.72 26.21
N ILE A 316 -4.09 1.90 25.62
CA ILE A 316 -3.48 2.12 24.31
C ILE A 316 -3.55 0.83 23.48
N LEU A 317 -3.65 0.97 22.15
CA LEU A 317 -3.45 -0.15 21.25
C LEU A 317 -1.97 -0.55 21.28
N HIS A 318 -1.67 -1.77 21.71
CA HIS A 318 -0.31 -2.30 21.83
C HIS A 318 0.14 -2.96 20.52
N SER A 319 -0.65 -3.92 20.03
CA SER A 319 -0.32 -4.68 18.83
C SER A 319 -1.55 -5.31 18.19
N VAL A 320 -1.43 -5.68 16.93
CA VAL A 320 -2.39 -6.42 16.13
C VAL A 320 -1.82 -7.82 15.87
N PHE A 321 -2.66 -8.83 15.94
CA PHE A 321 -2.35 -10.19 15.53
C PHE A 321 -3.19 -10.54 14.30
N LEU A 322 -2.50 -10.83 13.19
CA LEU A 322 -3.10 -11.26 11.93
C LEU A 322 -2.89 -12.78 11.77
N PRO A 323 -3.94 -13.62 11.86
CA PRO A 323 -3.77 -15.07 11.73
C PRO A 323 -3.44 -15.48 10.29
N TRP A 324 -2.77 -16.62 10.14
CA TRP A 324 -2.67 -17.30 8.84
C TRP A 324 -4.02 -17.81 8.37
N THR A 325 -4.22 -17.82 7.05
CA THR A 325 -5.40 -18.46 6.46
C THR A 325 -5.24 -19.97 6.43
N LYS A 326 -6.35 -20.69 6.53
CA LYS A 326 -6.42 -22.15 6.44
C LYS A 326 -6.51 -22.59 4.97
N PRO A 327 -6.25 -23.86 4.65
CA PRO A 327 -6.63 -24.43 3.35
C PRO A 327 -8.09 -24.12 3.03
N PHE A 328 -8.37 -23.63 1.82
CA PHE A 328 -9.71 -23.21 1.36
C PHE A 328 -10.34 -22.04 2.12
N GLU A 329 -9.51 -21.23 2.79
CA GLU A 329 -9.89 -19.94 3.33
C GLU A 329 -9.33 -18.83 2.44
N PHE A 330 -10.21 -17.96 1.97
CA PHE A 330 -9.90 -16.91 1.01
C PHE A 330 -10.29 -15.55 1.59
N VAL A 331 -9.40 -14.58 1.44
CA VAL A 331 -9.61 -13.18 1.82
C VAL A 331 -9.43 -12.31 0.57
N LYS A 332 -10.34 -11.36 0.37
CA LYS A 332 -10.32 -10.43 -0.75
C LYS A 332 -10.73 -9.02 -0.33
N GLU A 333 -9.96 -8.07 -0.82
CA GLU A 333 -10.11 -6.63 -0.72
C GLU A 333 -10.86 -6.05 -1.92
N PHE A 334 -11.62 -4.99 -1.68
CA PHE A 334 -12.27 -4.20 -2.71
C PHE A 334 -12.21 -2.72 -2.35
N LYS A 335 -11.93 -1.86 -3.32
CA LYS A 335 -11.94 -0.41 -3.17
C LYS A 335 -12.50 0.24 -4.42
N GLN A 336 -13.41 1.19 -4.22
CA GLN A 336 -13.86 2.11 -5.26
C GLN A 336 -13.52 3.55 -4.85
N ALA A 337 -12.90 4.30 -5.75
CA ALA A 337 -12.54 5.71 -5.57
C ALA A 337 -12.74 6.48 -6.90
N HIS A 338 -12.55 7.80 -6.91
CA HIS A 338 -12.67 8.60 -8.14
C HIS A 338 -11.47 8.43 -9.06
N ARG A 339 -10.29 8.17 -8.48
CA ARG A 339 -9.07 7.80 -9.21
C ARG A 339 -8.46 6.54 -8.59
N ARG A 340 -7.64 5.85 -9.37
CA ARG A 340 -7.05 4.55 -8.98
C ARG A 340 -6.10 4.66 -7.79
N GLU A 341 -5.29 5.72 -7.73
CA GLU A 341 -4.22 5.91 -6.75
C GLU A 341 -4.42 7.20 -5.94
N ASP A 342 -3.88 7.20 -4.72
CA ASP A 342 -3.79 8.38 -3.83
C ASP A 342 -5.15 9.03 -3.54
N ASP A 343 -6.23 8.25 -3.50
CA ASP A 343 -7.58 8.75 -3.25
C ASP A 343 -8.28 8.01 -2.13
N ILE A 344 -9.19 8.71 -1.47
CA ILE A 344 -10.02 8.14 -0.42
C ILE A 344 -11.09 7.23 -1.04
N ALA A 345 -11.42 6.14 -0.36
CA ALA A 345 -12.49 5.27 -0.82
C ALA A 345 -13.85 5.97 -0.73
N LEU A 346 -14.67 5.79 -1.76
CA LEU A 346 -16.12 6.01 -1.70
C LEU A 346 -16.77 4.87 -0.92
N VAL A 347 -16.45 3.64 -1.32
CA VAL A 347 -16.82 2.40 -0.65
C VAL A 347 -15.63 1.45 -0.77
N ASN A 348 -15.39 0.69 0.29
CA ASN A 348 -14.42 -0.40 0.29
C ASN A 348 -14.98 -1.59 1.07
N ALA A 349 -14.38 -2.76 0.87
CA ALA A 349 -14.76 -3.97 1.55
C ALA A 349 -13.57 -4.89 1.82
N GLY A 350 -13.66 -5.59 2.93
CA GLY A 350 -12.89 -6.79 3.21
C GLY A 350 -13.85 -7.96 3.28
N MET A 351 -13.58 -9.02 2.53
CA MET A 351 -14.39 -10.23 2.52
C MET A 351 -13.52 -11.44 2.78
N ARG A 352 -14.02 -12.37 3.60
CA ARG A 352 -13.42 -13.68 3.86
C ARG A 352 -14.46 -14.75 3.72
N VAL A 353 -14.09 -15.87 3.12
CA VAL A 353 -14.87 -17.10 3.13
C VAL A 353 -13.96 -18.28 3.46
N TYR A 354 -14.45 -19.19 4.29
CA TYR A 354 -13.84 -20.50 4.54
C TYR A 354 -14.75 -21.59 4.00
N LEU A 355 -14.23 -22.40 3.08
CA LEU A 355 -14.98 -23.43 2.38
C LEU A 355 -14.57 -24.82 2.86
N GLU A 356 -15.55 -25.71 2.99
CA GLU A 356 -15.36 -27.13 3.27
C GLU A 356 -16.01 -27.95 2.17
N LYS A 357 -15.37 -29.07 1.81
CA LYS A 357 -15.95 -30.03 0.87
C LYS A 357 -16.87 -31.00 1.63
N LYS A 358 -18.15 -31.03 1.27
CA LYS A 358 -19.17 -31.95 1.82
C LYS A 358 -19.95 -32.57 0.66
N ASP A 359 -19.98 -33.90 0.59
CA ASP A 359 -20.71 -34.66 -0.44
C ASP A 359 -20.49 -34.09 -1.85
N GLU A 360 -19.21 -33.98 -2.23
CA GLU A 360 -18.70 -33.39 -3.49
C GLU A 360 -18.94 -31.89 -3.72
N ASN A 361 -19.70 -31.22 -2.85
CA ASN A 361 -20.02 -29.80 -2.95
C ASN A 361 -19.11 -28.95 -2.05
N TRP A 362 -18.82 -27.73 -2.47
CA TRP A 362 -18.21 -26.72 -1.61
C TRP A 362 -19.29 -26.01 -0.79
N VAL A 363 -19.14 -26.02 0.52
CA VAL A 363 -20.07 -25.41 1.47
C VAL A 363 -19.34 -24.34 2.28
N VAL A 364 -19.99 -23.21 2.51
CA VAL A 364 -19.47 -22.15 3.37
C VAL A 364 -19.49 -22.63 4.82
N SER A 365 -18.31 -22.85 5.40
CA SER A 365 -18.15 -23.18 6.81
C SER A 365 -18.16 -21.91 7.67
N ASP A 366 -17.52 -20.85 7.19
CA ASP A 366 -17.48 -19.56 7.85
C ASP A 366 -17.31 -18.41 6.85
N ALA A 367 -17.75 -17.21 7.20
CA ALA A 367 -17.66 -16.02 6.36
C ALA A 367 -17.48 -14.75 7.19
N SER A 368 -16.88 -13.73 6.60
CA SER A 368 -16.85 -12.38 7.16
C SER A 368 -16.92 -11.37 6.04
N ILE A 369 -17.87 -10.45 6.10
CA ILE A 369 -18.02 -9.37 5.12
C ILE A 369 -18.06 -8.08 5.92
N ALA A 370 -17.12 -7.17 5.62
CA ALA A 370 -17.04 -5.86 6.25
C ALA A 370 -16.94 -4.78 5.18
N TYR A 371 -17.60 -3.64 5.43
CA TYR A 371 -17.64 -2.50 4.53
C TYR A 371 -17.19 -1.23 5.24
N GLY A 372 -16.52 -0.35 4.48
CA GLY A 372 -16.32 1.06 4.82
C GLY A 372 -17.01 1.98 3.81
N GLY A 373 -17.21 3.24 4.19
CA GLY A 373 -17.85 4.28 3.38
C GLY A 373 -19.37 4.23 3.28
N VAL A 374 -20.00 3.18 3.82
CA VAL A 374 -21.47 2.97 3.78
C VAL A 374 -22.18 3.29 5.11
N ALA A 375 -21.42 3.59 6.16
CA ALA A 375 -21.92 3.88 7.49
C ALA A 375 -20.94 4.81 8.24
N PRO A 376 -21.33 5.39 9.39
CA PRO A 376 -20.43 6.22 10.20
C PRO A 376 -19.24 5.47 10.83
N LEU A 377 -19.15 4.15 10.67
CA LEU A 377 -18.02 3.32 11.08
C LEU A 377 -17.85 2.19 10.06
N THR A 378 -16.72 1.48 10.12
CA THR A 378 -16.60 0.20 9.44
C THR A 378 -17.60 -0.79 10.06
N ILE A 379 -18.43 -1.41 9.22
CA ILE A 379 -19.50 -2.31 9.68
C ILE A 379 -19.32 -3.71 9.11
N SER A 380 -19.79 -4.72 9.85
CA SER A 380 -19.92 -6.09 9.35
C SER A 380 -21.34 -6.36 8.88
N ALA A 381 -21.49 -6.99 7.71
CA ALA A 381 -22.76 -7.47 7.20
C ALA A 381 -23.15 -8.79 7.90
N LYS A 382 -23.53 -8.70 9.18
CA LYS A 382 -23.79 -9.85 10.05
C LYS A 382 -24.91 -10.75 9.53
N THR A 383 -26.03 -10.16 9.09
CA THR A 383 -27.17 -10.91 8.56
C THR A 383 -26.79 -11.66 7.28
N THR A 384 -26.05 -11.03 6.37
CA THR A 384 -25.54 -11.69 5.16
C THR A 384 -24.54 -12.81 5.52
N LYS A 385 -23.62 -12.58 6.48
CA LYS A 385 -22.71 -13.62 6.99
C LYS A 385 -23.49 -14.86 7.48
N GLU A 386 -24.47 -14.66 8.35
CA GLU A 386 -25.32 -15.74 8.88
C GLU A 386 -26.07 -16.47 7.76
N TYR A 387 -26.56 -15.74 6.76
CA TYR A 387 -27.22 -16.31 5.59
C TYR A 387 -26.29 -17.20 4.75
N LEU A 388 -24.99 -16.87 4.66
CA LEU A 388 -24.03 -17.62 3.85
C LEU A 388 -23.64 -18.97 4.47
N ILE A 389 -23.49 -19.01 5.79
CA ILE A 389 -22.99 -20.20 6.51
C ILE A 389 -23.91 -21.41 6.27
N GLY A 390 -23.30 -22.55 5.98
CA GLY A 390 -23.98 -23.81 5.70
C GLY A 390 -24.51 -23.97 4.28
N LYS A 391 -24.38 -22.97 3.40
CA LYS A 391 -24.87 -23.04 2.01
C LYS A 391 -23.80 -23.43 1.02
N ARG A 392 -24.25 -24.00 -0.10
CA ARG A 392 -23.39 -24.38 -1.23
C ARG A 392 -22.86 -23.15 -1.95
N TRP A 393 -21.58 -23.14 -2.29
CA TRP A 393 -20.93 -22.03 -2.99
C TRP A 393 -21.27 -22.05 -4.48
N ASN A 394 -22.42 -21.47 -4.84
CA ASN A 394 -22.95 -21.46 -6.21
C ASN A 394 -23.62 -20.11 -6.56
N GLN A 395 -24.13 -20.01 -7.81
CA GLN A 395 -24.80 -18.79 -8.28
C GLN A 395 -26.07 -18.44 -7.50
N GLU A 396 -26.82 -19.44 -7.04
CA GLU A 396 -28.03 -19.23 -6.23
C GLU A 396 -27.70 -18.59 -4.88
N LEU A 397 -26.60 -19.01 -4.24
CA LEU A 397 -26.10 -18.41 -3.01
C LEU A 397 -25.81 -16.91 -3.22
N LEU A 398 -25.13 -16.55 -4.31
CA LEU A 398 -24.84 -15.16 -4.65
C LEU A 398 -26.14 -14.34 -4.80
N GLN A 399 -27.10 -14.84 -5.59
CA GLN A 399 -28.38 -14.15 -5.81
C GLN A 399 -29.19 -14.00 -4.51
N GLY A 400 -29.12 -14.99 -3.62
CA GLY A 400 -29.75 -14.92 -2.31
C GLY A 400 -29.05 -13.94 -1.38
N ALA A 401 -27.72 -13.93 -1.35
CA ALA A 401 -26.92 -13.03 -0.52
C ALA A 401 -27.12 -11.56 -0.90
N LEU A 402 -27.31 -11.25 -2.19
CA LEU A 402 -27.61 -9.88 -2.63
C LEU A 402 -28.96 -9.33 -2.15
N LYS A 403 -29.87 -10.19 -1.70
CA LYS A 403 -31.20 -9.82 -1.20
C LYS A 403 -31.25 -9.64 0.32
N VAL A 404 -30.21 -10.08 1.03
CA VAL A 404 -30.10 -10.08 2.50
C VAL A 404 -29.09 -9.04 2.93
#